data_AF-A0A832CJV1-F1
#
_entry.id   AF-A0A832CJV1-F1
#
_cell.length_a   1.000
_cell.length_b   1.000
_cell.length_c   1.000
_cell.angle_alpha   90.00
_cell.angle_beta   90.00
_cell.angle_gamma   90.00
#
_symmetry.space_group_name_H-M   'P 1'
#
loop_
_entity.id
_entity.type
_entity.pdbx_description
1 polymer ?
#
loop_
_entity_poly.entity_id
_entity_poly.type
_entity_poly.pdbx_seq_one_letter_code
_entity_poly.pdbx_strand_id
1 'polypeptide(L)'
;FYAAPFIAGMVPDPAMRLSVLFLAFVPIAWAYAILRYRLMDVDIIFQQGYVYVLTTVSVLAVVYIPFLQPVVDTVPLGLAQWELVLPLLAVPSVVAEVTKWAMRRQAAR
;
A
#
# COMPACT_ATOMS: atom_id res chain seq x y z
N PHE A 1 15.29 12.79 25.28
CA PHE A 1 15.04 11.62 26.15
C PHE A 1 13.60 11.69 26.69
N TYR A 2 12.59 11.44 25.86
CA TYR A 2 11.18 11.42 26.31
C TYR A 2 10.67 9.99 26.56
N ALA A 3 11.17 9.02 25.77
CA ALA A 3 10.74 7.63 25.84
C ALA A 3 11.19 6.90 27.12
N ALA A 4 12.38 7.21 27.65
CA ALA A 4 12.94 6.56 28.84
C ALA A 4 12.07 6.70 30.12
N PRO A 5 11.64 7.90 30.56
CA PRO A 5 10.76 8.05 31.72
C PRO A 5 9.33 7.55 31.45
N PHE A 6 8.85 7.67 30.20
CA PHE A 6 7.52 7.24 29.79
C PHE A 6 7.36 5.71 29.89
N ILE A 7 8.38 4.96 29.44
CA ILE A 7 8.43 3.49 29.58
C ILE A 7 8.57 3.08 31.05
N ALA A 8 9.25 3.89 31.86
CA ALA A 8 9.43 3.66 33.30
C ALA A 8 8.22 4.12 34.16
N GLY A 9 7.11 4.56 33.56
CA GLY A 9 5.91 4.99 34.28
C GLY A 9 6.05 6.30 35.08
N MET A 10 7.14 7.04 34.90
CA MET A 10 7.41 8.30 35.59
C MET A 10 6.79 9.47 34.82
N VAL A 11 6.17 10.42 35.55
CA VAL A 11 5.57 11.63 34.95
C VAL A 11 6.69 12.49 34.34
N PRO A 12 6.73 12.70 33.01
CA PRO A 12 7.82 13.46 32.39
C PRO A 12 7.75 14.95 32.77
N ASP A 13 8.87 15.45 33.30
CA ASP A 13 9.14 16.84 33.67
C ASP A 13 8.88 17.80 32.48
N PRO A 14 8.40 19.05 32.66
CA PRO A 14 8.08 19.95 31.55
C PRO A 14 9.25 20.20 30.58
N ALA A 15 10.49 20.17 31.07
CA ALA A 15 11.68 20.26 30.24
C ALA A 15 11.84 19.07 29.26
N MET A 16 11.40 17.87 29.64
CA MET A 16 11.42 16.67 28.78
C MET A 16 10.36 16.73 27.67
N ARG A 17 9.21 17.35 27.92
CA ARG A 17 8.11 17.50 26.94
C ARG A 17 8.50 18.36 25.74
N LEU A 18 9.44 19.30 25.92
CA LEU A 18 10.01 20.08 24.82
C LEU A 18 10.61 19.20 23.73
N SER A 19 11.10 18.00 24.06
CA SER A 19 11.67 17.10 23.04
C SER A 19 10.64 16.51 22.07
N VAL A 20 9.35 16.50 22.43
CA VAL A 20 8.24 16.11 21.54
C VAL A 20 8.08 17.12 20.39
N LEU A 21 8.44 18.39 20.60
CA LEU A 21 8.42 19.41 19.54
C LEU A 21 9.37 19.03 18.40
N PHE A 22 10.54 18.46 18.70
CA PHE A 22 11.46 17.98 17.66
C PHE A 22 10.91 16.76 16.89
N LEU A 23 10.02 15.96 17.49
CA LEU A 23 9.33 14.90 16.76
C LEU A 23 8.39 15.47 15.69
N ALA A 24 7.79 16.63 15.93
CA ALA A 24 6.96 17.32 14.93
C ALA A 24 7.78 17.84 13.74
N PHE A 25 9.09 18.06 13.91
CA PHE A 25 9.99 18.40 12.80
C PHE A 25 10.26 17.21 11.87
N VAL A 26 10.10 15.96 12.32
CA VAL A 26 10.32 14.78 11.47
C VAL A 26 9.38 14.75 10.25
N PRO A 27 8.04 14.81 10.39
CA PRO A 27 7.16 14.83 9.22
C PRO A 27 7.34 16.09 8.37
N ILE A 28 7.71 17.23 8.97
CA ILE A 28 7.98 18.48 8.24
C ILE A 28 9.25 18.38 7.39
N ALA A 29 10.31 17.78 7.92
CA ALA A 29 11.56 17.54 7.19
C ALA A 29 11.33 16.61 5.99
N TRP A 30 10.53 15.56 6.18
CA TRP A 30 10.09 14.67 5.10
C TRP A 30 9.25 15.41 4.04
N ALA A 31 8.29 16.22 4.46
CA ALA A 31 7.47 17.02 3.55
C ALA A 31 8.31 18.01 2.72
N TYR A 32 9.27 18.69 3.36
CA TYR A 32 10.20 19.59 2.68
C TYR A 32 11.11 18.84 1.69
N ALA A 33 11.60 17.65 2.07
CA ALA A 33 12.46 16.84 1.21
C ALA A 33 11.74 16.41 -0.08
N ILE A 34 10.47 15.99 0.04
CA ILE A 34 9.62 15.62 -1.12
C ILE A 34 9.42 16.82 -2.05
N LEU A 35 9.00 17.96 -1.49
CA LEU A 35 8.70 19.17 -2.27
C LEU A 35 9.92 19.76 -2.99
N ARG A 36 11.10 19.72 -2.35
CA ARG A 36 12.28 20.43 -2.87
C ARG A 36 13.17 19.58 -3.77
N TYR A 37 13.29 18.28 -3.49
CA TYR A 37 14.26 17.43 -4.18
C TYR A 37 13.67 16.61 -5.32
N ARG A 38 12.35 16.66 -5.57
CA ARG A 38 11.66 15.88 -6.63
C ARG A 38 12.29 14.49 -6.74
N LEU A 39 12.28 13.74 -5.63
CA LEU A 39 12.85 12.39 -5.60
C LEU A 39 12.08 11.59 -6.65
N MET A 40 12.64 11.49 -7.85
CA MET A 40 11.97 10.92 -9.01
C MET A 40 11.50 9.50 -8.72
N ASP A 41 12.26 8.76 -7.92
CA ASP A 41 11.91 7.42 -7.46
C ASP A 41 10.70 7.40 -6.53
N VAL A 42 10.57 8.40 -5.65
CA VAL A 42 9.45 8.50 -4.70
C VAL A 42 8.17 8.90 -5.44
N ASP A 43 8.25 9.83 -6.39
CA ASP A 43 7.12 10.19 -7.24
C ASP A 43 6.64 8.99 -8.08
N ILE A 44 7.55 8.19 -8.64
CA ILE A 44 7.22 6.95 -9.37
C ILE A 44 6.54 5.93 -8.43
N ILE A 45 7.06 5.73 -7.22
CA ILE A 45 6.48 4.80 -6.24
C ILE A 45 5.07 5.25 -5.83
N PHE A 46 4.86 6.56 -5.58
CA PHE A 46 3.55 7.08 -5.21
C PHE A 46 2.56 7.06 -6.38
N GLN A 47 3.00 7.38 -7.60
CA GLN A 47 2.16 7.30 -8.80
C GLN A 47 1.73 5.86 -9.09
N GLN A 48 2.66 4.91 -9.04
CA GLN A 48 2.34 3.49 -9.24
C GLN A 48 1.45 2.97 -8.11
N GLY A 49 1.75 3.32 -6.85
CA GLY A 49 0.93 2.97 -5.70
C GLY A 49 -0.50 3.49 -5.81
N TYR A 50 -0.67 4.76 -6.22
CA TYR A 50 -1.99 5.35 -6.44
C TYR A 50 -2.77 4.59 -7.51
N VAL A 51 -2.14 4.26 -8.65
CA VAL A 51 -2.79 3.51 -9.73
C VAL A 51 -3.21 2.11 -9.27
N TYR A 52 -2.35 1.38 -8.55
CA TYR A 52 -2.68 0.03 -8.05
C TYR A 52 -3.82 0.05 -7.04
N VAL A 53 -3.78 0.98 -6.08
CA VAL A 53 -4.84 1.12 -5.07
C VAL A 53 -6.14 1.55 -5.74
N LEU A 54 -6.12 2.56 -6.61
CA LEU A 54 -7.31 3.04 -7.30
C LEU A 54 -7.93 1.92 -8.15
N THR A 55 -7.12 1.19 -8.91
CA THR A 55 -7.61 0.07 -9.73
C THR A 55 -8.23 -1.02 -8.86
N THR A 56 -7.57 -1.41 -7.78
CA THR A 56 -8.07 -2.42 -6.84
C THR A 56 -9.40 -1.97 -6.22
N VAL A 57 -9.47 -0.72 -5.75
CA VAL A 57 -10.69 -0.15 -5.18
C VAL A 57 -11.79 -0.02 -6.22
N SER A 58 -11.49 0.39 -7.45
CA SER A 58 -12.47 0.46 -8.54
C SER A 58 -13.07 -0.90 -8.86
N VAL A 59 -12.26 -1.96 -8.91
CA VAL A 59 -12.75 -3.33 -9.12
C VAL A 59 -13.65 -3.77 -7.97
N LEU A 60 -13.22 -3.56 -6.72
CA LEU A 60 -14.05 -3.87 -5.55
C LEU A 60 -15.35 -3.05 -5.53
N ALA A 61 -15.29 -1.78 -5.91
CA ALA A 61 -16.45 -0.90 -5.99
C ALA A 61 -17.49 -1.45 -6.96
N VAL A 62 -17.08 -1.89 -8.16
CA VAL A 62 -17.98 -2.48 -9.16
C VAL A 62 -18.64 -3.77 -8.66
N VAL A 63 -17.94 -4.57 -7.85
CA VAL A 63 -18.47 -5.83 -7.29
C VAL A 63 -19.45 -5.58 -6.15
N TYR A 64 -19.13 -4.63 -5.26
CA TYR A 64 -19.82 -4.49 -3.98
C TYR A 64 -20.81 -3.32 -3.90
N ILE A 65 -20.74 -2.32 -4.78
CA ILE A 65 -21.65 -1.19 -4.78
C ILE A 65 -22.92 -1.54 -5.57
N PRO A 66 -24.11 -1.60 -4.92
CA PRO A 66 -25.36 -2.02 -5.58
C PRO A 66 -25.77 -1.16 -6.78
N PHE A 67 -25.37 0.12 -6.80
CA PHE A 67 -25.63 1.01 -7.93
C PHE A 67 -24.87 0.61 -9.21
N LEU A 68 -23.68 0.03 -9.07
CA LEU A 68 -22.84 -0.38 -10.21
C LEU A 68 -23.18 -1.79 -10.71
N GLN A 69 -23.75 -2.63 -9.85
CA GLN A 69 -24.15 -4.01 -10.17
C GLN A 69 -25.05 -4.15 -11.41
N PRO A 70 -26.12 -3.36 -11.62
CA PRO A 70 -26.95 -3.48 -12.82
C PRO A 70 -26.30 -2.90 -14.08
N VAL A 71 -25.21 -2.12 -13.95
CA VAL A 71 -24.48 -1.57 -15.10
C VAL A 71 -23.46 -2.58 -15.65
N VAL A 72 -22.92 -3.41 -14.76
CA VAL A 72 -21.85 -4.38 -15.06
C VAL A 72 -22.32 -5.83 -14.90
N ASP A 73 -23.61 -6.04 -14.60
CA ASP A 73 -24.25 -7.33 -14.33
C ASP A 73 -23.48 -8.20 -13.31
N THR A 74 -23.10 -7.60 -12.18
CA THR A 74 -22.32 -8.27 -11.13
C THR A 74 -23.18 -8.72 -9.93
N VAL A 75 -22.78 -9.83 -9.32
CA VAL A 75 -23.34 -10.35 -8.05
C VAL A 75 -22.27 -10.21 -6.96
N PRO A 76 -22.62 -9.75 -5.75
CA PRO A 76 -21.63 -9.58 -4.69
C PRO A 76 -21.03 -10.92 -4.26
N LEU A 77 -19.70 -10.97 -4.26
CA LEU A 77 -18.93 -12.16 -3.87
C LEU A 77 -18.78 -12.22 -2.34
N GLY A 78 -19.29 -13.29 -1.72
CA GLY A 78 -19.07 -13.59 -0.30
C GLY A 78 -17.74 -14.30 -0.04
N LEU A 79 -17.44 -14.53 1.23
CA LEU A 79 -16.18 -15.19 1.66
C LEU A 79 -16.05 -16.62 1.10
N ALA A 80 -17.16 -17.36 0.99
CA ALA A 80 -17.17 -18.71 0.42
C ALA A 80 -16.78 -18.70 -1.08
N GLN A 81 -17.19 -17.67 -1.82
CA GLN A 81 -16.81 -17.52 -3.22
C GLN A 81 -15.34 -17.12 -3.35
N TRP A 82 -14.81 -16.32 -2.42
CA TRP A 82 -13.39 -15.97 -2.40
C TRP A 82 -12.48 -17.19 -2.21
N GLU A 83 -12.93 -18.22 -1.49
CA GLU A 83 -12.21 -19.49 -1.38
C GLU A 83 -12.01 -20.19 -2.73
N LEU A 84 -12.95 -20.02 -3.67
CA LEU A 84 -12.86 -20.55 -5.03
C LEU A 84 -12.13 -19.58 -5.99
N VAL A 85 -12.35 -18.27 -5.82
CA VAL A 85 -11.77 -17.25 -6.70
C VAL A 85 -10.26 -17.12 -6.50
N LEU A 86 -9.75 -17.16 -5.25
CA LEU A 86 -8.31 -17.04 -4.98
C LEU A 86 -7.45 -18.11 -5.66
N PRO A 87 -7.75 -19.43 -5.55
CA PRO A 87 -6.96 -20.45 -6.25
C PRO A 87 -7.13 -20.35 -7.77
N LEU A 88 -8.30 -19.92 -8.26
CA LEU A 88 -8.50 -19.69 -9.68
C LEU A 88 -7.65 -18.52 -10.19
N LEU A 89 -7.57 -17.42 -9.44
CA LEU A 89 -6.71 -16.28 -9.75
C LEU A 89 -5.22 -16.64 -9.71
N ALA A 90 -4.82 -17.63 -8.92
CA ALA A 90 -3.44 -18.10 -8.88
C ALA A 90 -3.01 -18.77 -10.21
N VAL A 91 -3.94 -19.36 -10.96
CA VAL A 91 -3.63 -20.04 -12.24
C VAL A 91 -2.94 -19.11 -13.25
N PRO A 92 -3.51 -17.96 -13.66
CA PRO A 92 -2.84 -17.05 -14.58
C PRO A 92 -1.55 -16.45 -13.98
N SER A 93 -1.48 -16.24 -12.66
CA SER A 93 -0.26 -15.76 -12.00
C SER A 93 0.89 -16.77 -12.09
N VAL A 94 0.61 -18.06 -11.85
CA VAL A 94 1.59 -19.15 -11.98
C VAL A 94 2.01 -19.29 -13.43
N VAL A 95 1.07 -19.28 -14.39
CA VAL A 95 1.38 -19.34 -15.82
C VAL A 95 2.27 -18.17 -16.24
N ALA A 96 1.97 -16.96 -15.77
CA ALA A 96 2.77 -15.77 -16.07
C ALA A 96 4.19 -15.87 -15.49
N GLU A 97 4.34 -16.40 -14.27
CA GLU A 97 5.67 -16.57 -13.64
C GLU A 97 6.50 -17.64 -14.35
N VAL A 98 5.89 -18.76 -14.74
CA VAL A 98 6.52 -19.80 -15.56
C VAL A 98 6.95 -19.24 -16.92
N THR A 99 6.09 -18.46 -17.57
CA THR A 99 6.39 -17.84 -18.86
C THR A 99 7.57 -16.87 -18.76
N LYS A 100 7.57 -16.01 -17.74
CA LYS A 100 8.69 -15.09 -17.45
C LYS A 100 9.99 -15.85 -17.21
N TRP A 101 9.94 -16.93 -16.45
CA TRP A 101 11.10 -17.77 -16.18
C TRP A 101 11.64 -18.43 -17.45
N ALA A 102 10.77 -18.93 -18.33
CA ALA A 102 11.16 -19.50 -19.61
C ALA A 102 11.87 -18.47 -20.51
N MET A 103 11.30 -17.26 -20.59
CA MET A 103 11.90 -16.15 -21.34
C MET A 103 13.28 -15.75 -20.79
N ARG A 104 13.44 -15.67 -19.47
CA ARG A 104 14.73 -15.38 -18.82
C ARG A 104 15.79 -16.42 -19.17
N ARG A 105 15.41 -17.70 -19.30
CA ARG A 105 16.33 -18.79 -19.68
C ARG A 105 16.75 -18.74 -21.15
N GLN A 106 15.86 -18.29 -22.03
CA GLN A 106 16.17 -18.14 -23.46
C GLN A 106 17.07 -16.95 -23.72
N ALA A 107 16.89 -15.83 -23.01
CA ALA A 107 17.72 -14.64 -23.14
C ALA A 107 19.15 -14.80 -22.60
N ALA A 108 19.40 -15.84 -21.79
CA ALA A 108 20.71 -16.17 -21.23
C ALA A 108 21.50 -17.20 -22.07
N ARG A 109 20.94 -17.66 -23.20
CA ARG A 109 21.62 -18.50 -24.20
C ARG A 109 21.96 -17.64 -25.40
#